data_AF-G0L0W2-F1
#
_entry.id   AF-G0L0W2-F1
#
_cell.length_a   1.000
_cell.length_b   1.000
_cell.length_c   1.000
_cell.angle_alpha   90.00
_cell.angle_beta   90.00
_cell.angle_gamma   90.00
#
_symmetry.space_group_name_H-M   'P 1'
#
loop_
_entity.id
_entity.type
_entity.pdbx_description
1 polymer ?
#
loop_
_entity_poly.entity_id
_entity_poly.type
_entity_poly.pdbx_seq_one_letter_code
_entity_poly.pdbx_strand_id
1 'polypeptide(L)'
;MEKVTFLKSKWKRIKEFLKGHLDLEISVKPSAVKSKLINNKIFKKADDCTVIIISDAQSSPQGLIIVPFLILLFLFFLGPDDMFSSLGSLFITLGLFSLLILGIIYYFTIPSKDIILKRYQGTLSVPGFMWKKGFTIEFSKGRFGWVGTGGSSGNLDMVLAVKHPDYLLKGAKLYGHITKFDELLSFYVWYMDRNRPLPPGDAFDPYRERDFLRRKAEGFPPPLYKSYVPTPEATPEQQKEREQYWTDEQYTEKFEREEGSTWYDPQIHNDWEETTYLKPETKTPVANRYVKFIFNDGRIIYSQTNEDGSLYEPPESEDFEMLFVSIKKP
;
A
#
# COMPACT_ATOMS: atom_id res chain seq x y z
N MET A 1 -41.77 -11.48 11.90
CA MET A 1 -41.03 -12.62 11.33
C MET A 1 -41.15 -12.57 9.83
N GLU A 2 -40.08 -12.16 9.15
CA GLU A 2 -40.01 -12.20 7.69
C GLU A 2 -38.84 -13.13 7.32
N LYS A 3 -39.17 -14.27 6.70
CA LYS A 3 -38.20 -15.27 6.24
C LYS A 3 -37.50 -14.71 5.01
N VAL A 4 -36.24 -14.27 5.16
CA VAL A 4 -35.39 -13.94 4.02
C VAL A 4 -34.63 -15.19 3.59
N THR A 5 -34.99 -15.69 2.41
CA THR A 5 -34.42 -16.83 1.70
C THR A 5 -32.99 -16.52 1.26
N PHE A 6 -32.00 -17.26 1.81
CA PHE A 6 -30.59 -17.13 1.45
C PHE A 6 -30.25 -17.94 0.20
N LEU A 7 -30.42 -17.36 -0.98
CA LEU A 7 -29.80 -17.86 -2.22
C LEU A 7 -29.28 -16.68 -3.06
N LYS A 8 -28.15 -16.09 -2.62
CA LYS A 8 -27.34 -15.13 -3.41
C LYS A 8 -25.93 -14.87 -2.84
N SER A 9 -25.39 -15.74 -1.98
CA SER A 9 -24.19 -15.39 -1.17
C SER A 9 -22.84 -15.55 -1.89
N LYS A 10 -22.73 -16.37 -2.96
CA LYS A 10 -21.43 -16.60 -3.61
C LYS A 10 -20.94 -15.38 -4.43
N TRP A 11 -21.85 -14.69 -5.13
CA TRP A 11 -21.51 -13.49 -5.91
C TRP A 11 -21.36 -12.23 -5.05
N LYS A 12 -22.03 -12.15 -3.90
CA LYS A 12 -21.88 -11.03 -2.95
C LYS A 12 -20.51 -11.10 -2.24
N ARG A 13 -20.06 -12.29 -1.84
CA ARG A 13 -18.71 -12.52 -1.29
C ARG A 13 -17.59 -12.23 -2.31
N ILE A 14 -17.75 -12.61 -3.58
CA ILE A 14 -16.80 -12.22 -4.66
C ILE A 14 -16.80 -10.69 -4.87
N LYS A 15 -17.97 -10.03 -4.78
CA LYS A 15 -18.06 -8.56 -4.83
C LYS A 15 -17.33 -7.89 -3.66
N GLU A 16 -17.36 -8.45 -2.46
CA GLU A 16 -16.67 -7.91 -1.28
C GLU A 16 -15.18 -8.26 -1.23
N PHE A 17 -14.79 -9.42 -1.74
CA PHE A 17 -13.39 -9.74 -2.03
C PHE A 17 -12.80 -8.79 -3.09
N LEU A 18 -13.61 -8.40 -4.08
CA LEU A 18 -13.29 -7.31 -5.02
C LEU A 18 -13.31 -5.91 -4.36
N LYS A 19 -13.88 -5.74 -3.15
CA LYS A 19 -13.84 -4.49 -2.36
C LYS A 19 -12.61 -4.39 -1.44
N GLY A 20 -11.55 -5.18 -1.65
CA GLY A 20 -10.22 -4.92 -1.06
C GLY A 20 -9.59 -3.61 -1.54
N HIS A 21 -10.33 -2.51 -1.36
CA HIS A 21 -9.98 -1.16 -1.71
C HIS A 21 -9.43 -0.51 -0.46
N LEU A 22 -8.16 -0.12 -0.50
CA LEU A 22 -7.57 0.70 0.54
C LEU A 22 -8.07 2.13 0.34
N ASP A 23 -8.54 2.75 1.42
CA ASP A 23 -8.89 4.17 1.42
C ASP A 23 -7.62 5.02 1.23
N LEU A 24 -7.76 6.17 0.57
CA LEU A 24 -6.65 7.10 0.33
C LEU A 24 -6.43 7.96 1.56
N GLU A 25 -5.67 7.42 2.51
CA GLU A 25 -5.35 8.04 3.78
C GLU A 25 -3.90 7.76 4.19
N ILE A 26 -3.34 8.64 5.02
CA ILE A 26 -2.02 8.44 5.63
C ILE A 26 -2.26 7.76 6.98
N SER A 27 -2.16 6.43 7.00
CA SER A 27 -2.39 5.63 8.21
C SER A 27 -1.12 5.46 9.05
N VAL A 28 0.05 5.39 8.39
CA VAL A 28 1.34 5.14 9.03
C VAL A 28 2.35 6.17 8.56
N LYS A 29 3.27 6.57 9.44
CA LYS A 29 4.37 7.46 9.06
C LYS A 29 5.29 6.75 8.07
N PRO A 30 5.40 7.19 6.81
CA PRO A 30 6.26 6.53 5.85
C PRO A 30 7.74 6.75 6.19
N SER A 31 8.56 5.73 5.92
CA SER A 31 10.00 5.82 6.02
C SER A 31 10.54 6.97 5.17
N ALA A 32 11.50 7.69 5.73
CA ALA A 32 12.08 8.85 5.09
C ALA A 32 12.76 8.49 3.76
N VAL A 33 12.47 9.25 2.70
CA VAL A 33 13.13 9.08 1.40
C VAL A 33 14.54 9.67 1.48
N LYS A 34 15.53 8.78 1.61
CA LYS A 34 16.94 9.16 1.65
C LYS A 34 17.47 9.52 0.26
N SER A 35 18.26 10.59 0.11
CA SER A 35 18.94 11.00 -1.13
C SER A 35 19.76 9.86 -1.74
N LYS A 36 20.38 9.03 -0.89
CA LYS A 36 21.10 7.81 -1.29
C LYS A 36 20.21 6.82 -2.08
N LEU A 37 18.89 6.79 -1.88
CA LEU A 37 17.96 5.91 -2.60
C LEU A 37 17.78 6.32 -4.06
N ILE A 38 17.97 7.61 -4.37
CA ILE A 38 18.04 8.10 -5.76
C ILE A 38 19.30 7.52 -6.44
N ASN A 39 20.43 7.56 -5.74
CA ASN A 39 21.69 7.01 -6.24
C ASN A 39 21.70 5.47 -6.30
N ASN A 40 20.92 4.80 -5.44
CA ASN A 40 20.80 3.34 -5.37
C ASN A 40 19.77 2.75 -6.36
N LYS A 41 19.33 3.50 -7.38
CA LYS A 41 18.42 3.03 -8.46
C LYS A 41 17.01 2.60 -8.00
N ILE A 42 16.50 3.13 -6.89
CA ILE A 42 15.08 2.95 -6.53
C ILE A 42 14.23 4.08 -7.12
N PHE A 43 14.75 5.30 -7.08
CA PHE A 43 14.16 6.46 -7.72
C PHE A 43 15.04 6.93 -8.88
N LYS A 44 14.46 7.22 -10.04
CA LYS A 44 15.15 7.97 -11.10
C LYS A 44 15.18 9.46 -10.78
N LYS A 45 14.12 9.94 -10.13
CA LYS A 45 13.88 11.34 -9.86
C LYS A 45 12.90 11.52 -8.70
N ALA A 46 13.17 12.45 -7.81
CA ALA A 46 12.27 12.80 -6.71
C ALA A 46 12.29 14.32 -6.51
N ASP A 47 11.27 14.99 -7.05
CA ASP A 47 11.07 16.44 -6.92
C ASP A 47 9.72 16.73 -6.23
N ASP A 48 9.42 18.00 -5.96
CA ASP A 48 8.10 18.47 -5.53
C ASP A 48 6.99 18.32 -6.60
N CYS A 49 7.33 18.31 -7.88
CA CYS A 49 6.34 18.17 -8.97
C CYS A 49 6.09 16.72 -9.37
N THR A 50 7.17 15.93 -9.42
CA THR A 50 7.15 14.57 -9.99
C THR A 50 8.14 13.65 -9.28
N VAL A 51 7.67 12.46 -8.93
CA VAL A 51 8.47 11.35 -8.45
C VAL A 51 8.42 10.23 -9.49
N ILE A 52 9.60 9.73 -9.87
CA ILE A 52 9.77 8.64 -10.83
C ILE A 52 10.43 7.48 -10.10
N ILE A 53 9.66 6.43 -9.86
CA ILE A 53 10.09 5.21 -9.19
C ILE A 53 10.41 4.16 -10.25
N ILE A 54 11.55 3.49 -10.10
CA ILE A 54 11.91 2.38 -10.97
C ILE A 54 11.05 1.18 -10.55
N SER A 55 10.13 0.76 -11.42
CA SER A 55 9.32 -0.43 -11.22
C SER A 55 10.07 -1.68 -11.71
N ASP A 56 11.37 -1.74 -11.41
CA ASP A 56 12.22 -2.90 -11.66
C ASP A 56 11.95 -3.94 -10.56
N ALA A 57 10.71 -4.43 -10.51
CA ALA A 57 10.55 -5.87 -10.42
C ALA A 57 11.07 -6.45 -11.74
N GLN A 58 12.39 -6.39 -11.91
CA GLN A 58 13.12 -7.28 -12.77
C GLN A 58 12.76 -8.69 -12.29
N SER A 59 11.74 -9.27 -12.92
CA SER A 59 11.94 -10.61 -13.45
C SER A 59 13.15 -10.46 -14.35
N SER A 60 14.33 -10.59 -13.75
CA SER A 60 15.59 -10.40 -14.44
C SER A 60 15.48 -11.21 -15.72
N PRO A 61 15.47 -10.58 -16.92
CA PRO A 61 15.35 -11.34 -18.17
C PRO A 61 16.49 -12.34 -18.28
N GLN A 62 17.55 -12.14 -17.49
CA GLN A 62 18.63 -13.08 -17.28
C GLN A 62 18.11 -14.47 -16.94
N GLY A 63 17.02 -14.65 -16.18
CA GLY A 63 16.44 -15.99 -15.95
C GLY A 63 15.96 -16.66 -17.24
N LEU A 64 15.33 -15.90 -18.14
CA LEU A 64 14.85 -16.38 -19.44
C LEU A 64 15.99 -16.59 -20.45
N ILE A 65 17.21 -16.13 -20.16
CA ILE A 65 18.39 -16.29 -21.01
C ILE A 65 19.34 -17.34 -20.42
N ILE A 66 19.76 -17.17 -19.17
CA ILE A 66 20.71 -18.00 -18.43
C ILE A 66 20.19 -19.43 -18.29
N VAL A 67 18.92 -19.64 -17.90
CA VAL A 67 18.39 -20.99 -17.69
C VAL A 67 18.40 -21.82 -18.98
N PRO A 68 17.79 -21.39 -20.09
CA PRO A 68 17.87 -22.17 -21.33
C PRO A 68 19.30 -22.28 -21.86
N PHE A 69 20.14 -21.25 -21.69
CA PHE A 69 21.55 -21.31 -22.09
C PHE A 69 22.34 -22.38 -21.30
N LEU A 70 22.18 -22.44 -19.97
CA LEU A 70 22.84 -23.45 -19.14
C LEU A 70 22.33 -24.86 -19.44
N ILE A 71 21.03 -25.03 -19.69
CA ILE A 71 20.46 -26.32 -20.09
C ILE A 71 21.04 -26.75 -21.44
N LEU A 72 21.11 -25.86 -22.43
CA LEU A 72 21.72 -26.15 -23.73
C LEU A 72 23.19 -26.52 -23.60
N LEU A 73 23.95 -25.83 -22.75
CA LEU A 73 25.36 -26.13 -22.48
C LEU A 73 25.52 -27.49 -21.80
N PHE A 74 24.68 -27.80 -20.81
CA PHE A 74 24.65 -29.12 -20.16
C PHE A 74 24.37 -30.24 -21.17
N LEU A 75 23.33 -30.08 -22.00
CA LEU A 75 22.98 -31.07 -23.02
C LEU A 75 24.08 -31.25 -24.07
N PHE A 76 24.83 -30.20 -24.39
CA PHE A 76 25.93 -30.25 -25.35
C PHE A 76 27.19 -30.95 -24.80
N PHE A 77 27.54 -30.73 -23.52
CA PHE A 77 28.78 -31.26 -22.93
C PHE A 77 28.61 -32.59 -22.18
N LEU A 78 27.46 -32.83 -21.55
CA LEU A 78 27.19 -33.99 -20.68
C LEU A 78 26.13 -34.92 -21.27
N GLY A 79 25.68 -34.61 -22.47
CA GLY A 79 24.73 -35.40 -23.21
C GLY A 79 25.29 -36.71 -23.75
N PRO A 80 24.52 -37.81 -23.75
CA PRO A 80 24.93 -39.01 -24.48
C PRO A 80 24.94 -38.74 -26.00
N ASP A 81 25.86 -39.40 -26.72
CA ASP A 81 26.16 -39.12 -28.14
C ASP A 81 24.94 -39.29 -29.07
N ASP A 82 24.00 -40.17 -28.71
CA ASP A 82 22.78 -40.43 -29.45
C ASP A 82 21.60 -39.52 -29.05
N MET A 83 21.78 -38.63 -28.07
CA MET A 83 20.70 -37.82 -27.53
C MET A 83 20.02 -36.96 -28.60
N PHE A 84 20.72 -36.51 -29.63
CA PHE A 84 20.16 -35.68 -30.71
C PHE A 84 19.60 -36.48 -31.90
N SER A 85 19.61 -37.81 -31.82
CA SER A 85 19.21 -38.68 -32.94
C SER A 85 17.69 -38.86 -33.07
N SER A 86 16.93 -38.59 -32.01
CA SER A 86 15.47 -38.73 -32.01
C SER A 86 14.77 -37.44 -32.46
N LEU A 87 13.62 -37.59 -33.13
CA LEU A 87 12.74 -36.46 -33.44
C LEU A 87 12.32 -35.68 -32.19
N GLY A 88 12.06 -36.37 -31.08
CA GLY A 88 11.64 -35.74 -29.82
C GLY A 88 12.71 -34.83 -29.22
N SER A 89 13.96 -35.26 -29.21
CA SER A 89 15.07 -34.44 -28.71
C SER A 89 15.37 -33.25 -29.61
N LEU A 90 15.25 -33.39 -30.94
CA LEU A 90 15.31 -32.27 -31.88
C LEU A 90 14.29 -31.17 -31.55
N PHE A 91 13.04 -31.53 -31.28
CA PHE A 91 12.00 -30.55 -30.90
C PHE A 91 12.29 -29.88 -29.56
N ILE A 92 12.81 -30.61 -28.58
CA ILE A 92 13.19 -30.05 -27.27
C ILE A 92 14.32 -29.03 -27.43
N THR A 93 15.38 -29.38 -28.18
CA THR A 93 16.52 -28.49 -28.43
C THR A 93 16.08 -27.23 -29.17
N LEU A 94 15.27 -27.36 -30.23
CA LEU A 94 14.70 -26.22 -30.95
C LEU A 94 13.81 -25.34 -30.06
N GLY A 95 13.03 -25.94 -29.16
CA GLY A 95 12.24 -25.22 -28.16
C GLY A 95 13.10 -24.40 -27.20
N LEU A 96 14.21 -24.97 -26.71
CA LEU A 96 15.16 -24.26 -25.84
C LEU A 96 15.87 -23.10 -26.57
N PHE A 97 16.29 -23.31 -27.82
CA PHE A 97 16.84 -22.23 -28.66
C PHE A 97 15.81 -21.12 -28.90
N SER A 98 14.54 -21.48 -29.13
CA SER A 98 13.47 -20.51 -29.32
C SER A 98 13.23 -19.69 -28.05
N LEU A 99 13.23 -20.32 -26.87
CA LEU A 99 13.13 -19.63 -25.58
C LEU A 99 14.32 -18.69 -25.35
N LEU A 100 15.54 -19.12 -25.68
CA LEU A 100 16.74 -18.29 -25.57
C LEU A 100 16.64 -17.04 -26.46
N ILE A 101 16.25 -17.21 -27.74
CA ILE A 101 16.09 -16.10 -28.68
C ILE A 101 15.00 -15.14 -28.19
N LEU A 102 13.85 -15.65 -27.74
CA LEU A 102 12.77 -14.84 -27.17
C LEU A 102 13.24 -14.06 -25.93
N GLY A 103 14.04 -14.70 -25.05
CA GLY A 103 14.64 -14.05 -23.89
C GLY A 103 15.59 -12.91 -24.25
N ILE A 104 16.43 -13.11 -25.27
CA ILE A 104 17.35 -12.08 -25.79
C ILE A 104 16.56 -10.91 -26.39
N ILE A 105 15.58 -11.19 -27.25
CA ILE A 105 14.73 -10.15 -27.83
C ILE A 105 14.02 -9.37 -26.72
N TYR A 106 13.48 -10.06 -25.71
CA TYR A 106 12.83 -9.43 -24.57
C TYR A 106 13.78 -8.51 -23.79
N TYR A 107 15.02 -8.95 -23.53
CA TYR A 107 16.03 -8.14 -22.83
C TYR A 107 16.33 -6.83 -23.55
N PHE A 108 16.45 -6.85 -24.89
CA PHE A 108 16.80 -5.66 -25.66
C PHE A 108 15.62 -4.76 -26.04
N THR A 109 14.40 -5.29 -26.09
CA THR A 109 13.24 -4.55 -26.63
C THR A 109 12.25 -4.07 -25.57
N ILE A 110 12.40 -4.47 -24.30
CA ILE A 110 11.46 -4.08 -23.25
C ILE A 110 11.59 -2.57 -22.95
N PRO A 111 10.48 -1.80 -22.95
CA PRO A 111 10.51 -0.40 -22.58
C PRO A 111 10.76 -0.23 -21.08
N SER A 112 11.40 0.87 -20.68
CA SER A 112 11.62 1.20 -19.27
C SER A 112 10.31 1.21 -18.47
N LYS A 113 10.30 0.52 -17.33
CA LYS A 113 9.13 0.36 -16.49
C LYS A 113 9.24 1.31 -15.30
N ASP A 114 8.72 2.52 -15.48
CA ASP A 114 8.74 3.55 -14.44
C ASP A 114 7.32 3.83 -13.94
N ILE A 115 7.16 3.91 -12.62
CA ILE A 115 5.96 4.46 -11.98
C ILE A 115 6.18 5.96 -11.83
N ILE A 116 5.24 6.75 -12.34
CA ILE A 116 5.34 8.21 -12.36
C ILE A 116 4.19 8.80 -11.55
N LEU A 117 4.54 9.48 -10.46
CA LEU A 117 3.63 10.24 -9.62
C LEU A 117 3.76 11.72 -10.00
N LYS A 118 2.69 12.31 -10.55
CA LYS A 118 2.65 13.74 -10.84
C LYS A 118 1.76 14.45 -9.83
N ARG A 119 2.37 15.11 -8.85
CA ARG A 119 1.70 15.72 -7.69
C ARG A 119 0.68 16.79 -8.11
N TYR A 120 1.07 17.77 -8.93
CA TYR A 120 0.18 18.87 -9.29
C TYR A 120 -0.97 18.46 -10.23
N GLN A 121 -0.73 17.48 -11.11
CA GLN A 121 -1.77 16.95 -12.00
C GLN A 121 -2.65 15.91 -11.31
N GLY A 122 -2.26 15.43 -10.11
CA GLY A 122 -2.98 14.39 -9.38
C GLY A 122 -3.03 13.06 -10.14
N THR A 123 -2.06 12.77 -11.02
CA THR A 123 -2.07 11.57 -11.86
C THR A 123 -0.99 10.58 -11.47
N LEU A 124 -1.35 9.29 -11.44
CA LEU A 124 -0.44 8.16 -11.29
C LEU A 124 -0.35 7.42 -12.63
N SER A 125 0.86 7.32 -13.18
CA SER A 125 1.14 6.50 -14.37
C SER A 125 1.87 5.24 -13.97
N VAL A 126 1.36 4.10 -14.41
CA VAL A 126 1.89 2.78 -14.04
C VAL A 126 2.26 2.03 -15.32
N PRO A 127 3.43 1.35 -15.37
CA PRO A 127 3.86 0.69 -16.57
C PRO A 127 3.04 -0.58 -16.84
N GLY A 128 2.90 -0.93 -18.12
CA GLY A 128 2.17 -2.12 -18.54
C GLY A 128 3.01 -3.40 -18.45
N PHE A 129 2.36 -4.55 -18.51
CA PHE A 129 3.03 -5.86 -18.51
C PHE A 129 3.72 -6.16 -19.85
N MET A 130 4.98 -6.58 -19.83
CA MET A 130 5.82 -6.85 -21.02
C MET A 130 5.83 -5.67 -22.01
N TRP A 131 5.49 -5.86 -23.29
CA TRP A 131 5.42 -4.77 -24.28
C TRP A 131 4.11 -3.97 -24.27
N LYS A 132 3.17 -4.30 -23.38
CA LYS A 132 1.92 -3.54 -23.30
C LYS A 132 2.19 -2.13 -22.77
N LYS A 133 1.50 -1.15 -23.36
CA LYS A 133 1.51 0.23 -22.85
C LYS A 133 0.97 0.24 -21.43
N GLY A 134 1.56 1.10 -20.60
CA GLY A 134 1.04 1.40 -19.27
C GLY A 134 -0.30 2.13 -19.33
N PHE A 135 -0.85 2.43 -18.16
CA PHE A 135 -2.04 3.24 -18.02
C PHE A 135 -1.80 4.37 -17.03
N THR A 136 -2.49 5.48 -17.24
CA THR A 136 -2.47 6.63 -16.36
C THR A 136 -3.86 6.80 -15.77
N ILE A 137 -3.93 6.99 -14.46
CA ILE A 137 -5.16 7.22 -13.73
C ILE A 137 -5.06 8.52 -12.92
N GLU A 138 -6.21 9.12 -12.66
CA GLU A 138 -6.33 10.13 -11.61
C GLU A 138 -6.19 9.43 -10.25
N PHE A 139 -5.28 9.91 -9.41
CA PHE A 139 -4.93 9.27 -8.14
C PHE A 139 -6.12 9.20 -7.18
N SER A 140 -6.93 10.27 -7.11
CA SER A 140 -8.18 10.36 -6.32
C SER A 140 -9.21 9.29 -6.68
N LYS A 141 -9.27 8.87 -7.95
CA LYS A 141 -10.22 7.86 -8.47
C LYS A 141 -9.61 6.47 -8.55
N GLY A 142 -8.32 6.35 -8.23
CA GLY A 142 -7.57 5.10 -8.28
C GLY A 142 -8.11 4.09 -7.28
N ARG A 143 -8.28 2.84 -7.71
CA ARG A 143 -8.67 1.74 -6.83
C ARG A 143 -7.44 0.97 -6.39
N PHE A 144 -6.90 1.34 -5.22
CA PHE A 144 -5.76 0.69 -4.59
C PHE A 144 -6.19 -0.49 -3.75
N GLY A 145 -5.37 -1.53 -3.66
CA GLY A 145 -5.58 -2.72 -2.87
C GLY A 145 -4.25 -3.43 -2.63
N TRP A 146 -4.29 -4.61 -2.03
CA TRP A 146 -3.11 -5.46 -1.86
C TRP A 146 -3.26 -6.72 -2.70
N VAL A 147 -2.12 -7.27 -3.13
CA VAL A 147 -2.03 -8.57 -3.79
C VAL A 147 -1.07 -9.43 -2.99
N GLY A 148 -1.53 -10.60 -2.57
CA GLY A 148 -0.68 -11.61 -1.95
C GLY A 148 0.28 -12.19 -2.99
N THR A 149 1.56 -12.17 -2.67
CA THR A 149 2.62 -12.79 -3.46
C THR A 149 3.16 -13.96 -2.66
N GLY A 150 3.08 -15.17 -3.21
CA GLY A 150 3.69 -16.33 -2.58
C GLY A 150 5.20 -16.22 -2.65
N GLY A 151 5.87 -16.04 -1.51
CA GLY A 151 7.32 -16.14 -1.41
C GLY A 151 7.78 -17.59 -1.50
N SER A 152 9.02 -17.82 -1.92
CA SER A 152 9.64 -19.16 -1.96
C SER A 152 9.73 -19.85 -0.58
N SER A 153 9.51 -19.12 0.52
CA SER A 153 9.50 -19.61 1.89
C SER A 153 8.11 -19.99 2.43
N GLY A 154 7.04 -19.84 1.64
CA GLY A 154 5.67 -20.07 2.10
C GLY A 154 5.04 -18.89 2.87
N ASN A 155 5.79 -17.80 3.07
CA ASN A 155 5.24 -16.55 3.61
C ASN A 155 4.50 -15.76 2.52
N LEU A 156 3.35 -15.18 2.89
CA LEU A 156 2.50 -14.40 2.01
C LEU A 156 2.92 -12.92 2.07
N ASP A 157 3.70 -12.47 1.09
CA ASP A 157 4.10 -11.06 1.00
C ASP A 157 2.98 -10.24 0.37
N MET A 158 2.48 -9.23 1.09
CA MET A 158 1.44 -8.33 0.61
C MET A 158 2.05 -7.14 -0.12
N VAL A 159 1.80 -7.01 -1.42
CA VAL A 159 2.31 -5.90 -2.24
C VAL A 159 1.15 -4.98 -2.63
N LEU A 160 1.39 -3.67 -2.55
CA LEU A 160 0.42 -2.66 -2.97
C LEU A 160 0.16 -2.78 -4.48
N ALA A 161 -1.09 -2.72 -4.88
CA ALA A 161 -1.50 -2.79 -6.27
C ALA A 161 -2.60 -1.80 -6.58
N VAL A 162 -2.65 -1.34 -7.83
CA VAL A 162 -3.72 -0.51 -8.34
C VAL A 162 -4.47 -1.22 -9.46
N LYS A 163 -5.80 -1.18 -9.41
CA LYS A 163 -6.64 -1.78 -10.44
C LYS A 163 -6.61 -0.94 -11.71
N HIS A 164 -6.69 -1.62 -12.85
CA HIS A 164 -6.83 -0.97 -14.13
C HIS A 164 -8.21 -0.29 -14.21
N PRO A 165 -8.31 0.95 -14.73
CA PRO A 165 -9.58 1.69 -14.81
C PRO A 165 -10.65 0.93 -15.60
N ASP A 166 -10.28 0.41 -16.77
CA ASP A 166 -11.24 -0.23 -17.69
C ASP A 166 -11.42 -1.75 -17.52
N TYR A 167 -10.53 -2.42 -16.76
CA TYR A 167 -10.50 -3.89 -16.71
C TYR A 167 -10.49 -4.40 -15.26
N LEU A 168 -11.64 -4.93 -14.82
CA LEU A 168 -11.90 -5.32 -13.43
C LEU A 168 -10.91 -6.36 -12.85
N LEU A 169 -10.39 -7.25 -13.69
CA LEU A 169 -9.46 -8.33 -13.30
C LEU A 169 -7.99 -8.01 -13.61
N LYS A 170 -7.69 -6.80 -14.07
CA LYS A 170 -6.31 -6.37 -14.33
C LYS A 170 -5.91 -5.31 -13.32
N GLY A 171 -4.63 -5.31 -12.99
CA GLY A 171 -4.03 -4.30 -12.14
C GLY A 171 -2.52 -4.32 -12.32
N ALA A 172 -1.86 -3.39 -11.66
CA ALA A 172 -0.42 -3.30 -11.64
C ALA A 172 0.07 -3.16 -10.21
N LYS A 173 1.18 -3.85 -9.91
CA LYS A 173 1.87 -3.74 -8.64
C LYS A 173 2.57 -2.39 -8.57
N LEU A 174 2.51 -1.77 -7.40
CA LEU A 174 3.22 -0.54 -7.08
C LEU A 174 4.46 -0.88 -6.26
N TYR A 175 5.50 -0.09 -6.48
CA TYR A 175 6.81 -0.28 -5.87
C TYR A 175 7.31 1.06 -5.33
N GLY A 176 8.33 1.01 -4.48
CA GLY A 176 8.97 2.17 -3.89
C GLY A 176 10.17 1.75 -3.04
N HIS A 177 10.63 2.62 -2.15
CA HIS A 177 11.67 2.31 -1.19
C HIS A 177 11.19 1.51 0.03
N ILE A 178 9.87 1.31 0.14
CA ILE A 178 9.20 0.63 1.24
C ILE A 178 8.57 -0.66 0.72
N THR A 179 8.76 -1.76 1.45
CA THR A 179 8.21 -3.08 1.10
C THR A 179 6.79 -3.29 1.64
N LYS A 180 6.47 -2.69 2.80
CA LYS A 180 5.14 -2.77 3.42
C LYS A 180 4.10 -1.96 2.63
N PHE A 181 2.96 -2.56 2.33
CA PHE A 181 1.97 -1.96 1.42
C PHE A 181 1.24 -0.74 1.99
N ASP A 182 0.98 -0.73 3.29
CA ASP A 182 0.29 0.31 4.06
C ASP A 182 1.15 1.58 4.18
N GLU A 183 2.42 1.38 4.49
CA GLU A 183 3.42 2.43 4.58
C GLU A 183 3.75 3.01 3.18
N LEU A 184 3.82 2.16 2.16
CA LEU A 184 3.98 2.59 0.76
C LEU A 184 2.76 3.40 0.28
N LEU A 185 1.54 2.99 0.62
CA LEU A 185 0.34 3.75 0.29
C LEU A 185 0.35 5.11 1.00
N SER A 186 0.70 5.14 2.28
CA SER A 186 0.82 6.38 3.06
C SER A 186 1.84 7.35 2.43
N PHE A 187 2.97 6.84 1.93
CA PHE A 187 3.92 7.64 1.15
C PHE A 187 3.30 8.22 -0.13
N TYR A 188 2.58 7.39 -0.91
CA TYR A 188 1.93 7.82 -2.15
C TYR A 188 0.87 8.89 -1.86
N VAL A 189 0.02 8.67 -0.86
CA VAL A 189 -1.04 9.60 -0.47
C VAL A 189 -0.45 10.92 0.01
N TRP A 190 0.55 10.89 0.89
CA TRP A 190 1.22 12.10 1.39
C TRP A 190 1.88 12.86 0.24
N TYR A 191 2.64 12.18 -0.63
CA TYR A 191 3.27 12.84 -1.76
C TYR A 191 2.25 13.44 -2.75
N MET A 192 1.15 12.75 -3.02
CA MET A 192 0.11 13.22 -3.95
C MET A 192 -0.79 14.30 -3.36
N ASP A 193 -0.82 14.46 -2.03
CA ASP A 193 -1.48 15.59 -1.38
C ASP A 193 -0.66 16.87 -1.61
N ARG A 194 -1.04 17.63 -2.64
CA ARG A 194 -0.37 18.89 -2.96
C ARG A 194 -0.57 19.98 -1.90
N ASN A 195 -1.51 19.82 -0.98
CA ASN A 195 -1.85 20.83 0.02
C ASN A 195 -1.06 20.59 1.34
N ARG A 196 -0.49 19.39 1.50
CA ARG A 196 0.41 19.03 2.61
C ARG A 196 1.89 19.29 2.28
N PRO A 197 2.75 19.43 3.30
CA PRO A 197 4.19 19.46 3.10
C PRO A 197 4.72 18.19 2.44
N LEU A 198 5.86 18.27 1.79
CA LEU A 198 6.53 17.11 1.20
C LEU A 198 6.84 16.03 2.28
N PRO A 199 6.72 14.73 1.93
CA PRO A 199 6.94 13.64 2.87
C PRO A 199 8.35 13.65 3.47
N PRO A 200 8.57 12.93 4.59
CA PRO A 200 9.87 12.91 5.26
C PRO A 200 10.98 12.38 4.35
N GLY A 201 12.19 12.95 4.47
CA GLY A 201 13.36 12.57 3.68
C GLY A 201 14.17 13.77 3.19
N ASP A 202 15.49 13.60 3.16
CA ASP A 202 16.47 14.60 2.67
C ASP A 202 16.42 14.74 1.14
N ALA A 203 15.86 13.76 0.43
CA ALA A 203 15.62 13.85 -1.01
C ALA A 203 14.72 15.04 -1.40
N PHE A 204 13.85 15.50 -0.48
CA PHE A 204 12.92 16.59 -0.73
C PHE A 204 13.34 17.93 -0.13
N ASP A 205 14.38 17.96 0.71
CA ASP A 205 14.82 19.17 1.42
C ASP A 205 15.08 20.37 0.50
N PRO A 206 15.71 20.22 -0.69
CA PRO A 206 15.90 21.34 -1.62
C PRO A 206 14.61 21.98 -2.14
N TYR A 207 13.48 21.29 -2.01
CA TYR A 207 12.20 21.74 -2.55
C TYR A 207 11.19 22.17 -1.47
N ARG A 208 11.49 21.96 -0.18
CA ARG A 208 10.56 22.25 0.93
C ARG A 208 10.19 23.73 1.01
N GLU A 209 11.18 24.62 0.87
CA GLU A 209 10.96 26.06 0.93
C GLU A 209 10.10 26.55 -0.24
N ARG A 210 10.40 26.10 -1.46
CA ARG A 210 9.59 26.42 -2.65
C ARG A 210 8.15 25.94 -2.50
N ASP A 211 7.95 24.71 -2.03
CA ASP A 211 6.62 24.16 -1.82
C ASP A 211 5.84 24.94 -0.74
N PHE A 212 6.51 25.34 0.34
CA PHE A 212 5.92 26.18 1.38
C PHE A 212 5.48 27.54 0.83
N LEU A 213 6.36 28.26 0.12
CA LEU A 213 6.05 29.57 -0.46
C LEU A 213 4.88 29.50 -1.46
N ARG A 214 4.80 28.42 -2.25
CA ARG A 214 3.66 28.17 -3.13
C ARG A 214 2.36 28.00 -2.32
N ARG A 215 2.35 27.11 -1.31
CA ARG A 215 1.14 26.88 -0.48
C ARG A 215 0.71 28.15 0.25
N LYS A 216 1.68 28.95 0.72
CA LYS A 216 1.44 30.27 1.30
C LYS A 216 0.78 31.23 0.31
N ALA A 217 1.26 31.28 -0.93
CA ALA A 217 0.65 32.10 -1.99
C ALA A 217 -0.76 31.64 -2.37
N GLU A 218 -1.06 30.35 -2.25
CA GLU A 218 -2.40 29.77 -2.44
C GLU A 218 -3.30 29.91 -1.20
N GLY A 219 -2.81 30.47 -0.10
CA GLY A 219 -3.55 30.66 1.15
C GLY A 219 -3.73 29.39 1.98
N PHE A 220 -2.75 28.48 1.95
CA PHE A 220 -2.75 27.19 2.65
C PHE A 220 -4.05 26.41 2.48
N PRO A 221 -4.36 25.93 1.25
CA PRO A 221 -5.58 25.17 1.01
C PRO A 221 -5.64 23.94 1.92
N PRO A 222 -6.87 23.48 2.27
CA PRO A 222 -7.05 22.34 3.17
C PRO A 222 -6.54 21.04 2.54
N PRO A 223 -6.05 20.06 3.32
CA PRO A 223 -5.57 18.77 2.80
C PRO A 223 -6.57 18.06 1.90
N LEU A 224 -6.05 17.35 0.88
CA LEU A 224 -6.88 16.56 -0.03
C LEU A 224 -7.25 15.19 0.54
N TYR A 225 -6.38 14.63 1.38
CA TYR A 225 -6.54 13.30 1.95
C TYR A 225 -6.44 13.33 3.49
N LYS A 226 -7.08 12.34 4.12
CA LYS A 226 -7.11 12.20 5.58
C LYS A 226 -5.76 11.69 6.09
N SER A 227 -5.42 12.04 7.34
CA SER A 227 -4.16 11.62 7.96
C SER A 227 -4.34 11.30 9.44
N TYR A 228 -3.92 10.11 9.85
CA TYR A 228 -3.86 9.69 11.27
C TYR A 228 -2.53 10.04 11.92
N VAL A 229 -1.58 10.50 11.11
CA VAL A 229 -0.22 10.85 11.55
C VAL A 229 -0.03 12.35 11.35
N PRO A 230 0.66 13.05 12.27
CA PRO A 230 0.99 14.46 12.06
C PRO A 230 1.89 14.64 10.83
N THR A 231 1.64 15.69 10.07
CA THR A 231 2.40 16.07 8.87
C THR A 231 3.10 17.41 9.11
N PRO A 232 4.21 17.43 9.87
CA PRO A 232 4.88 18.67 10.25
C PRO A 232 5.59 19.34 9.06
N GLU A 233 5.66 20.66 9.10
CA GLU A 233 6.51 21.45 8.21
C GLU A 233 8.01 21.27 8.49
N ALA A 234 8.87 21.82 7.63
CA ALA A 234 10.32 21.74 7.78
C ALA A 234 10.83 22.49 9.01
N THR A 235 10.17 23.60 9.37
CA THR A 235 10.55 24.45 10.51
C THR A 235 9.34 24.74 11.41
N PRO A 236 9.55 24.96 12.73
CA PRO A 236 8.46 25.32 13.65
C PRO A 236 7.76 26.64 13.30
N GLU A 237 8.45 27.60 12.67
CA GLU A 237 7.87 28.87 12.25
C GLU A 237 6.90 28.68 11.09
N GLN A 238 7.28 27.89 10.08
CA GLN A 238 6.40 27.50 8.97
C GLN A 238 5.17 26.74 9.47
N GLN A 239 5.35 25.87 10.46
CA GLN A 239 4.27 25.12 11.09
C GLN A 239 3.24 26.07 11.73
N LYS A 240 3.71 27.04 12.54
CA LYS A 240 2.84 28.05 13.17
C LYS A 240 2.08 28.90 12.15
N GLU A 241 2.72 29.25 11.03
CA GLU A 241 2.06 30.03 9.97
C GLU A 241 0.94 29.23 9.30
N ARG A 242 1.18 27.94 8.99
CA ARG A 242 0.17 27.06 8.42
C ARG A 242 -1.01 26.81 9.38
N GLU A 243 -0.72 26.62 10.66
CA GLU A 243 -1.72 26.34 11.69
C GLU A 243 -2.74 27.46 11.89
N GLN A 244 -2.45 28.69 11.41
CA GLN A 244 -3.43 29.78 11.36
C GLN A 244 -4.62 29.49 10.43
N TYR A 245 -4.43 28.61 9.44
CA TYR A 245 -5.43 28.28 8.43
C TYR A 245 -6.14 26.96 8.76
N TRP A 246 -5.36 25.92 9.07
CA TRP A 246 -5.88 24.62 9.47
C TRP A 246 -4.83 23.84 10.28
N THR A 247 -5.32 23.01 11.20
CA THR A 247 -4.48 22.14 12.03
C THR A 247 -4.59 20.69 11.59
N ASP A 248 -3.54 19.90 11.80
CA ASP A 248 -3.57 18.47 11.47
C ASP A 248 -4.70 17.75 12.21
N GLU A 249 -5.01 18.21 13.43
CA GLU A 249 -6.09 17.67 14.27
C GLU A 249 -7.49 17.78 13.65
N GLN A 250 -7.75 18.79 12.80
CA GLN A 250 -9.03 18.95 12.10
C GLN A 250 -9.21 17.91 10.98
N TYR A 251 -8.11 17.36 10.48
CA TYR A 251 -8.06 16.43 9.34
C TYR A 251 -7.55 15.04 9.73
N THR A 252 -7.33 14.84 11.03
CA THR A 252 -7.20 13.55 11.69
C THR A 252 -8.58 13.14 12.16
N GLU A 253 -9.09 12.00 11.66
CA GLU A 253 -10.40 11.49 12.10
C GLU A 253 -10.35 11.15 13.59
N LYS A 254 -10.84 12.07 14.42
CA LYS A 254 -11.32 11.75 15.76
C LYS A 254 -12.79 11.37 15.60
N PHE A 255 -13.16 10.15 15.97
CA PHE A 255 -14.58 9.79 16.06
C PHE A 255 -15.22 10.66 17.15
N GLU A 256 -16.43 11.17 16.90
CA GLU A 256 -17.19 11.91 17.91
C GLU A 256 -17.56 10.95 19.06
N ARG A 257 -17.15 11.30 20.28
CA ARG A 257 -17.47 10.55 21.50
C ARG A 257 -18.82 10.97 22.04
N GLU A 258 -19.56 10.03 22.59
CA GLU A 258 -20.80 10.33 23.31
C GLU A 258 -20.51 11.10 24.60
N GLU A 259 -21.36 12.09 24.92
CA GLU A 259 -21.20 12.99 26.07
C GLU A 259 -21.31 12.18 27.38
N GLY A 260 -20.31 12.27 28.26
CA GLY A 260 -20.21 11.46 29.48
C GLY A 260 -19.38 10.17 29.36
N SER A 261 -18.79 9.88 28.19
CA SER A 261 -17.89 8.73 28.00
C SER A 261 -16.47 8.96 28.53
N THR A 262 -15.81 7.89 28.96
CA THR A 262 -14.42 7.90 29.44
C THR A 262 -13.48 7.09 28.54
N TRP A 263 -12.18 7.31 28.68
CA TRP A 263 -11.16 6.46 28.06
C TRP A 263 -10.76 5.35 29.00
N TYR A 264 -10.37 4.20 28.43
CA TYR A 264 -9.61 3.22 29.16
C TYR A 264 -8.34 3.86 29.72
N ASP A 265 -8.11 3.63 31.01
CA ASP A 265 -6.96 4.09 31.76
C ASP A 265 -6.45 2.92 32.62
N PRO A 266 -5.21 2.43 32.40
CA PRO A 266 -4.65 1.31 33.16
C PRO A 266 -4.60 1.52 34.68
N GLN A 267 -4.63 2.76 35.17
CA GLN A 267 -4.63 3.05 36.61
C GLN A 267 -6.02 2.90 37.23
N ILE A 268 -7.07 3.12 36.44
CA ILE A 268 -8.48 3.08 36.87
C ILE A 268 -9.10 1.71 36.56
N HIS A 269 -8.65 1.07 35.47
CA HIS A 269 -9.16 -0.18 34.90
C HIS A 269 -8.06 -1.25 34.94
N ASN A 270 -7.50 -1.46 36.13
CA ASN A 270 -6.36 -2.35 36.36
C ASN A 270 -6.73 -3.84 36.38
N ASP A 271 -8.03 -4.12 36.35
CA ASP A 271 -8.68 -5.42 36.35
C ASP A 271 -9.00 -5.93 34.94
N TRP A 272 -8.72 -5.13 33.91
CA TRP A 272 -8.96 -5.47 32.50
C TRP A 272 -7.85 -6.37 31.95
N GLU A 273 -8.22 -7.38 31.18
CA GLU A 273 -7.29 -8.37 30.62
C GLU A 273 -6.93 -8.05 29.17
N GLU A 274 -5.69 -8.30 28.76
CA GLU A 274 -5.26 -8.07 27.39
C GLU A 274 -5.74 -9.20 26.47
N THR A 275 -6.53 -8.85 25.47
CA THR A 275 -7.05 -9.79 24.46
C THR A 275 -6.68 -9.34 23.05
N THR A 276 -6.19 -10.27 22.24
CA THR A 276 -5.79 -10.02 20.85
C THR A 276 -6.92 -10.34 19.88
N TYR A 277 -7.33 -9.32 19.13
CA TYR A 277 -8.37 -9.45 18.11
C TYR A 277 -7.77 -9.73 16.74
N LEU A 278 -8.12 -10.90 16.20
CA LEU A 278 -7.78 -11.29 14.84
C LEU A 278 -9.05 -11.35 13.98
N LYS A 279 -8.95 -10.90 12.73
CA LYS A 279 -10.05 -11.08 11.77
C LYS A 279 -10.27 -12.57 11.51
N PRO A 280 -11.50 -13.11 11.69
CA PRO A 280 -11.75 -14.55 11.63
C PRO A 280 -11.38 -15.19 10.28
N GLU A 281 -11.45 -14.44 9.18
CA GLU A 281 -11.18 -14.98 7.84
C GLU A 281 -9.70 -14.95 7.44
N THR A 282 -8.90 -14.04 8.01
CA THR A 282 -7.53 -13.76 7.53
C THR A 282 -6.47 -13.91 8.62
N LYS A 283 -6.88 -14.09 9.87
CA LYS A 283 -6.00 -14.10 11.06
C LYS A 283 -5.10 -12.86 11.17
N THR A 284 -5.44 -11.77 10.47
CA THR A 284 -4.71 -10.50 10.59
C THR A 284 -5.17 -9.76 11.84
N PRO A 285 -4.25 -9.11 12.57
CA PRO A 285 -4.61 -8.32 13.73
C PRO A 285 -5.54 -7.15 13.36
N VAL A 286 -6.52 -6.90 14.21
CA VAL A 286 -7.41 -5.74 14.13
C VAL A 286 -6.70 -4.56 14.77
N ALA A 287 -5.61 -4.12 14.15
CA ALA A 287 -4.73 -3.09 14.69
C ALA A 287 -5.29 -1.67 14.55
N ASN A 288 -4.98 -0.81 15.52
CA ASN A 288 -5.28 0.63 15.52
C ASN A 288 -6.76 0.97 15.27
N ARG A 289 -7.67 0.19 15.85
CA ARG A 289 -9.12 0.38 15.76
C ARG A 289 -9.69 0.82 17.09
N TYR A 290 -10.60 1.78 17.04
CA TYR A 290 -11.36 2.22 18.20
C TYR A 290 -12.47 1.22 18.52
N VAL A 291 -12.55 0.86 19.79
CA VAL A 291 -13.55 -0.02 20.36
C VAL A 291 -14.34 0.76 21.40
N LYS A 292 -15.65 0.61 21.34
CA LYS A 292 -16.60 1.16 22.31
C LYS A 292 -17.13 0.02 23.15
N PHE A 293 -16.99 0.12 24.47
CA PHE A 293 -17.64 -0.74 25.45
C PHE A 293 -18.86 0.00 26.02
N ILE A 294 -20.01 -0.66 25.99
CA ILE A 294 -21.27 -0.18 26.55
C ILE A 294 -21.65 -1.11 27.70
N PHE A 295 -21.66 -0.60 28.92
CA PHE A 295 -22.03 -1.38 30.11
C PHE A 295 -23.52 -1.26 30.38
N ASN A 296 -24.11 -2.27 31.03
CA ASN A 296 -25.54 -2.28 31.37
C ASN A 296 -25.98 -1.12 32.28
N ASP A 297 -25.05 -0.51 33.02
CA ASP A 297 -25.28 0.66 33.86
C ASP A 297 -25.24 2.00 33.09
N GLY A 298 -25.04 1.94 31.78
CA GLY A 298 -24.98 3.12 30.90
C GLY A 298 -23.59 3.76 30.80
N ARG A 299 -22.55 3.23 31.46
CA ARG A 299 -21.17 3.68 31.25
C ARG A 299 -20.73 3.34 29.83
N ILE A 300 -19.99 4.28 29.22
CA ILE A 300 -19.39 4.11 27.90
C ILE A 300 -17.90 4.36 28.02
N ILE A 301 -17.10 3.35 27.68
CA ILE A 301 -15.65 3.42 27.72
C ILE A 301 -15.10 3.17 26.32
N TYR A 302 -14.21 4.06 25.87
CA TYR A 302 -13.50 3.91 24.61
C TYR A 302 -12.08 3.39 24.85
N SER A 303 -11.63 2.50 23.96
CA SER A 303 -10.25 2.01 23.95
C SER A 303 -9.77 1.83 22.50
N GLN A 304 -8.48 1.65 22.30
CA GLN A 304 -7.86 1.50 20.98
C GLN A 304 -6.98 0.26 20.96
N THR A 305 -7.12 -0.54 19.90
CA THR A 305 -6.27 -1.73 19.72
C THR A 305 -4.85 -1.31 19.33
N ASN A 306 -3.86 -2.01 19.86
CA ASN A 306 -2.44 -1.86 19.57
C ASN A 306 -2.09 -2.36 18.15
N GLU A 307 -0.84 -2.18 17.72
CA GLU A 307 -0.35 -2.58 16.39
C GLU A 307 -0.45 -4.09 16.12
N ASP A 308 -0.41 -4.89 17.17
CA ASP A 308 -0.58 -6.34 17.17
C ASP A 308 -2.06 -6.78 17.29
N GLY A 309 -2.99 -5.83 17.34
CA GLY A 309 -4.43 -6.07 17.49
C GLY A 309 -4.86 -6.38 18.92
N SER A 310 -3.96 -6.21 19.90
CA SER A 310 -4.25 -6.41 21.32
C SER A 310 -4.99 -5.22 21.92
N LEU A 311 -5.89 -5.48 22.85
CA LEU A 311 -6.73 -4.51 23.53
C LEU A 311 -7.00 -4.99 24.95
N TYR A 312 -7.04 -4.09 25.92
CA TYR A 312 -7.53 -4.42 27.25
C TYR A 312 -9.07 -4.49 27.24
N GLU A 313 -9.61 -5.62 27.68
CA GLU A 313 -11.04 -5.90 27.79
C GLU A 313 -11.52 -5.84 29.24
N PRO A 314 -12.76 -5.38 29.48
CA PRO A 314 -13.38 -5.48 30.79
C PRO A 314 -13.49 -6.94 31.25
N PRO A 315 -13.46 -7.20 32.56
CA PRO A 315 -13.56 -8.57 33.09
C PRO A 315 -14.90 -9.22 32.73
N GLU A 316 -14.89 -10.54 32.53
CA GLU A 316 -16.11 -11.33 32.21
C GLU A 316 -17.23 -11.22 33.26
N SER A 317 -16.91 -10.71 34.47
CA SER A 317 -17.90 -10.45 35.52
C SER A 317 -18.79 -9.25 35.25
N GLU A 318 -18.39 -8.34 34.36
CA GLU A 318 -19.22 -7.21 33.94
C GLU A 318 -19.90 -7.54 32.61
N ASP A 319 -21.23 -7.42 32.56
CA ASP A 319 -21.97 -7.52 31.31
C ASP A 319 -21.72 -6.26 30.46
N PHE A 320 -21.02 -6.41 29.34
CA PHE A 320 -20.75 -5.32 28.40
C PHE A 320 -21.07 -5.72 26.95
N GLU A 321 -21.53 -4.75 26.17
CA GLU A 321 -21.58 -4.85 24.71
C GLU A 321 -20.36 -4.15 24.11
N MET A 322 -19.66 -4.88 23.23
CA MET A 322 -18.49 -4.37 22.53
C MET A 322 -18.83 -4.08 21.08
N LEU A 323 -18.55 -2.86 20.64
CA LEU A 323 -18.76 -2.42 19.27
C LEU A 323 -17.47 -1.81 18.73
N PHE A 324 -16.96 -2.36 17.64
CA PHE A 324 -15.97 -1.66 16.83
C PHE A 324 -16.63 -0.41 16.26
N VAL A 325 -16.04 0.75 16.55
CA VAL A 325 -16.61 2.02 16.10
C VAL A 325 -16.48 2.08 14.59
N SER A 326 -17.60 1.92 13.88
CA SER A 326 -17.64 2.17 12.45
C SER A 326 -17.57 3.68 12.26
N ILE A 327 -16.41 4.16 11.81
CA ILE A 327 -16.22 5.56 11.45
C ILE A 327 -17.29 5.90 10.41
N LYS A 328 -18.27 6.75 10.78
CA LYS A 328 -19.27 7.24 9.83
C LYS A 328 -18.51 8.02 8.76
N LYS A 329 -18.57 7.53 7.52
CA LYS A 329 -18.19 8.35 6.36
C LYS A 329 -19.11 9.59 6.38
N PRO A 330 -18.56 10.82 6.33
CA PRO A 330 -19.37 12.00 6.09
C PRO A 330 -20.08 11.90 4.74
#